data_AF-A0A6J0L5W5-F1
#
_entry.id   AF-A0A6J0L5W5-F1
#
_cell.length_a   1.000
_cell.length_b   1.000
_cell.length_c   1.000
_cell.angle_alpha   90.00
_cell.angle_beta   90.00
_cell.angle_gamma   90.00
#
_symmetry.space_group_name_H-M   'P 1'
#
loop_
_entity.id
_entity.type
_entity.pdbx_description
1 polymer ?
#
loop_
_entity_poly.entity_id
_entity_poly.type
_entity_poly.pdbx_seq_one_letter_code
_entity_poly.pdbx_strand_id
1 'polypeptide(L)'
;MRQHQSTSLSPWLTCPRQDLSTGWLQCDADPLFKPEPFTLPAWIPGWFPWKEMEVLPVQWHALCLGLFASIIAPFGGFFASGFKREFKIKDFGDSIPGHGGITDRMDCQMVMAVFAYIYLQSFIVSQSVSVDKILDQILTNLSFEEQQALFTRLGQMIGNS
;
A
#
# COMPACT_ATOMS: atom_id res chain seq x y z
N MET A 1 -2.84 35.25 6.43
CA MET A 1 -4.19 34.76 6.11
C MET A 1 -4.26 34.39 4.62
N ARG A 2 -4.05 33.12 4.30
CA ARG A 2 -4.48 32.47 3.03
C ARG A 2 -4.74 31.00 3.36
N GLN A 3 -5.96 30.72 3.80
CA GLN A 3 -6.61 29.44 3.52
C GLN A 3 -6.98 29.43 2.03
N HIS A 4 -7.40 28.28 1.49
CA HIS A 4 -7.65 27.93 0.08
C HIS A 4 -6.45 27.25 -0.57
N GLN A 5 -6.46 25.96 -0.92
CA GLN A 5 -7.59 25.10 -1.28
C GLN A 5 -7.24 23.65 -0.88
N SER A 6 -7.72 23.19 0.28
CA SER A 6 -7.69 21.76 0.61
C SER A 6 -8.69 21.09 -0.32
N THR A 7 -8.23 20.13 -1.13
CA THR A 7 -9.09 19.26 -1.93
C THR A 7 -10.21 18.70 -1.05
N SER A 8 -11.40 18.56 -1.65
CA SER A 8 -12.67 18.09 -1.06
C SER A 8 -12.62 16.61 -0.59
N LEU A 9 -11.55 16.17 0.07
CA LEU A 9 -11.51 14.87 0.72
C LEU A 9 -11.71 15.02 2.22
N SER A 10 -12.56 14.15 2.77
CA SER A 10 -12.79 14.09 4.21
C SER A 10 -11.48 13.73 4.93
N PRO A 11 -11.08 14.49 5.97
CA PRO A 11 -9.86 14.22 6.74
C PRO A 11 -9.78 12.77 7.25
N TRP A 12 -10.93 12.17 7.53
CA TRP A 12 -11.07 10.78 7.99
C TRP A 12 -10.53 9.72 7.04
N LEU A 13 -10.42 10.01 5.74
CA LEU A 13 -9.94 9.07 4.71
C LEU A 13 -8.51 9.35 4.26
N THR A 14 -7.99 10.55 4.52
CA THR A 14 -6.67 11.01 4.04
C THR A 14 -5.63 11.11 5.14
N CYS A 15 -6.07 11.18 6.41
CA CYS A 15 -5.19 11.26 7.56
C CYS A 15 -4.97 9.89 8.21
N PRO A 16 -3.73 9.38 8.29
CA PRO A 16 -3.43 8.19 9.08
C PRO A 16 -3.64 8.48 10.57
N ARG A 17 -4.52 7.70 11.21
CA ARG A 17 -4.73 7.74 12.65
C ARG A 17 -3.58 7.04 13.37
N GLN A 18 -2.86 7.76 14.22
CA GLN A 18 -1.81 7.19 15.08
C GLN A 18 -2.34 6.80 16.46
N ASP A 19 -3.45 7.42 16.91
CA ASP A 19 -4.07 7.15 18.21
C ASP A 19 -5.57 6.83 18.10
N LEU A 20 -6.07 6.00 19.04
CA LEU A 20 -7.51 5.66 19.18
C LEU A 20 -8.37 6.82 19.73
N SER A 21 -7.80 8.01 19.94
CA SER A 21 -8.51 9.16 20.52
C SER A 21 -9.61 9.70 19.61
N THR A 22 -10.87 9.78 20.06
CA THR A 22 -12.02 10.26 19.26
C THR A 22 -12.03 11.78 18.98
N GLY A 23 -10.93 12.49 19.26
CA GLY A 23 -10.80 13.92 19.00
C GLY A 23 -10.78 14.33 17.52
N TRP A 24 -10.93 15.64 17.28
CA TRP A 24 -10.86 16.26 15.96
C TRP A 24 -9.52 15.93 15.27
N LEU A 25 -9.60 15.55 13.99
CA LEU A 25 -8.46 15.09 13.21
C LEU A 25 -7.90 16.24 12.38
N GLN A 26 -6.85 16.90 12.88
CA GLN A 26 -6.05 17.87 12.13
C GLN A 26 -4.68 17.26 11.87
N CYS A 27 -4.52 16.71 10.66
CA CYS A 27 -3.25 16.21 10.16
C CYS A 27 -2.98 16.83 8.78
N ASP A 28 -1.72 16.83 8.35
CA ASP A 28 -1.39 17.06 6.95
C ASP A 28 -1.57 15.74 6.18
N ALA A 29 -2.32 15.79 5.08
CA ALA A 29 -2.61 14.61 4.28
C ALA A 29 -1.33 14.07 3.63
N ASP A 30 -1.26 12.74 3.48
CA ASP A 30 -0.16 12.08 2.79
C ASP A 30 -0.02 12.63 1.34
N PRO A 31 1.21 12.80 0.82
CA PRO A 31 1.45 13.25 -0.56
C PRO A 31 0.62 12.51 -1.63
N LEU A 32 0.26 11.24 -1.40
CA LEU A 32 -0.59 10.45 -2.29
C LEU A 32 -1.99 11.03 -2.52
N PHE A 33 -2.49 11.86 -1.60
CA PHE A 33 -3.80 12.48 -1.65
C PHE A 33 -3.76 13.97 -2.01
N LYS A 34 -2.57 14.52 -2.29
CA LYS A 34 -2.40 15.89 -2.77
C LYS A 34 -2.52 15.89 -4.30
N PRO A 35 -3.35 16.78 -4.89
CA PRO A 35 -3.51 16.84 -6.34
C PRO A 35 -2.19 17.31 -6.98
N GLU A 36 -1.73 16.59 -8.00
CA GLU A 36 -0.58 16.98 -8.80
C GLU A 36 -1.06 17.44 -10.19
N PRO A 37 -0.60 18.59 -10.70
CA PRO A 37 -1.01 19.06 -12.02
C PRO A 37 -0.39 18.18 -13.11
N PHE A 38 -1.23 17.42 -13.82
CA PHE A 38 -0.82 16.61 -14.96
C PHE A 38 -0.91 17.43 -16.25
N THR A 39 0.23 17.65 -16.90
CA THR A 39 0.32 18.32 -18.20
C THR A 39 0.12 17.32 -19.34
N LEU A 40 -0.80 17.62 -20.25
CA LEU A 40 -1.08 16.75 -21.37
C LEU A 40 0.09 16.65 -22.36
N PRO A 41 0.36 15.46 -22.93
CA PRO A 41 1.39 15.29 -23.94
C PRO A 41 1.14 16.13 -25.21
N ALA A 42 2.21 16.53 -25.91
CA ALA A 42 2.15 17.38 -27.10
C ALA A 42 1.40 16.77 -28.31
N TRP A 43 1.08 15.46 -28.29
CA TRP A 43 0.32 14.79 -29.35
C TRP A 43 -1.19 15.03 -29.24
N ILE A 44 -1.68 15.59 -28.13
CA ILE A 44 -3.10 15.87 -27.96
C ILE A 44 -3.48 17.10 -28.78
N PRO A 45 -4.41 16.97 -29.73
CA PRO A 45 -4.75 18.05 -30.63
C PRO A 45 -5.45 19.19 -29.88
N GLY A 46 -5.09 20.44 -30.19
CA GLY A 46 -5.50 21.64 -29.46
C GLY A 46 -7.00 22.01 -29.48
N TRP A 47 -7.84 21.18 -30.10
CA TRP A 47 -9.30 21.28 -29.97
C TRP A 47 -9.81 20.66 -28.66
N PHE A 48 -8.96 19.95 -27.93
CA PHE A 48 -9.33 19.38 -26.64
C PHE A 48 -9.36 20.49 -25.56
N PRO A 49 -10.50 20.73 -24.90
CA PRO A 49 -10.72 21.90 -24.05
C PRO A 49 -9.99 21.83 -22.69
N TRP A 50 -9.47 20.67 -22.32
CA TRP A 50 -8.80 20.45 -21.05
C TRP A 50 -7.29 20.49 -21.27
N LYS A 51 -6.58 21.42 -20.63
CA LYS A 51 -5.12 21.58 -20.79
C LYS A 51 -4.32 21.10 -19.57
N GLU A 52 -4.93 21.16 -18.39
CA GLU A 52 -4.35 20.75 -17.12
C GLU A 52 -5.40 19.95 -16.34
N MET A 53 -4.98 18.83 -15.78
CA MET A 53 -5.83 17.98 -14.93
C MET A 53 -5.21 17.83 -13.56
N GLU A 54 -5.99 18.10 -12.52
CA GLU A 54 -5.63 17.76 -11.15
C GLU A 54 -5.91 16.28 -10.93
N VAL A 55 -4.87 15.46 -10.92
CA VAL A 55 -4.98 14.02 -10.69
C VAL A 55 -4.35 13.69 -9.35
N LEU A 56 -5.01 12.86 -8.56
CA LEU A 56 -4.43 12.37 -7.31
C LEU A 56 -3.60 11.12 -7.62
N PRO A 57 -2.34 11.01 -7.12
CA PRO A 57 -1.50 9.83 -7.33
C PRO A 57 -2.19 8.50 -6.95
N VAL A 58 -3.04 8.51 -5.92
CA VAL A 58 -3.84 7.32 -5.51
C VAL A 58 -4.70 6.74 -6.64
N GLN A 59 -5.15 7.56 -7.58
CA GLN A 59 -5.99 7.10 -8.71
C GLN A 59 -5.19 6.20 -9.66
N TRP A 60 -3.92 6.52 -9.90
CA TRP A 60 -3.03 5.68 -10.71
C TRP A 60 -2.81 4.31 -10.07
N HIS A 61 -2.59 4.28 -8.76
CA HIS A 61 -2.46 3.03 -8.02
C HIS A 61 -3.75 2.19 -8.05
N ALA A 62 -4.91 2.84 -7.91
CA ALA A 62 -6.21 2.18 -8.01
C ALA A 62 -6.45 1.59 -9.41
N LEU A 63 -6.07 2.31 -10.47
CA LEU A 63 -6.14 1.80 -11.84
C LEU A 63 -5.24 0.59 -12.05
N CYS A 64 -3.99 0.62 -11.57
CA CYS A 64 -3.07 -0.52 -11.65
C CYS A 64 -3.62 -1.76 -10.93
N LEU A 65 -4.09 -1.59 -9.69
CA LEU A 65 -4.68 -2.67 -8.89
C LEU A 65 -5.96 -3.21 -9.54
N GLY A 66 -6.81 -2.33 -10.06
CA GLY A 66 -8.04 -2.70 -10.76
C GLY A 66 -7.79 -3.47 -12.05
N LEU A 67 -6.80 -3.04 -12.85
CA LEU A 67 -6.40 -3.75 -14.06
C LEU A 67 -5.85 -5.13 -13.74
N PHE A 68 -4.98 -5.23 -12.73
CA PHE A 68 -4.48 -6.52 -12.26
C PHE A 68 -5.60 -7.44 -11.80
N ALA A 69 -6.53 -6.93 -10.98
CA ALA A 69 -7.69 -7.69 -10.51
C ALA A 69 -8.56 -8.20 -11.68
N SER A 70 -8.80 -7.35 -12.68
CA SER A 70 -9.57 -7.69 -13.89
C SER A 70 -8.94 -8.82 -14.69
N ILE A 71 -7.60 -8.84 -14.78
CA ILE A 71 -6.87 -9.91 -15.47
C ILE A 71 -6.89 -11.20 -14.64
N ILE A 72 -6.62 -11.14 -13.33
CA ILE A 72 -6.48 -12.33 -12.48
C ILE A 72 -7.82 -13.00 -12.16
N ALA A 73 -8.89 -12.23 -12.00
CA ALA A 73 -10.22 -12.75 -11.69
C ALA A 73 -10.68 -13.90 -12.62
N PRO A 74 -10.57 -13.81 -13.96
CA PRO A 74 -10.89 -14.91 -14.85
C PRO A 74 -9.90 -16.08 -14.73
N PHE A 75 -8.60 -15.85 -14.53
CA PHE A 75 -7.62 -16.94 -14.37
C PHE A 75 -7.83 -17.74 -13.08
N GLY A 76 -8.26 -17.11 -11.99
CA GLY A 76 -8.56 -17.79 -10.72
C GLY A 76 -9.65 -18.85 -10.89
N GLY A 77 -10.75 -18.51 -11.58
CA GLY A 77 -11.84 -19.46 -11.84
C GLY A 77 -11.41 -20.65 -12.71
N PHE A 78 -10.53 -20.43 -13.69
CA PHE A 78 -9.97 -21.53 -14.50
C PHE A 78 -9.01 -22.42 -13.70
N PHE A 79 -8.16 -21.83 -12.85
CA PHE A 79 -7.19 -22.59 -12.04
C PHE A 79 -7.88 -23.52 -11.06
N ALA A 80 -8.90 -23.03 -10.35
CA ALA A 80 -9.65 -23.86 -9.42
C ALA A 80 -10.42 -24.98 -10.13
N SER A 81 -10.99 -24.71 -11.31
CA SER A 81 -11.63 -25.74 -12.13
C SER A 81 -10.64 -26.84 -12.57
N GLY A 82 -9.41 -26.46 -12.96
CA GLY A 82 -8.36 -27.40 -13.35
C GLY A 82 -7.81 -28.21 -12.17
N PHE A 83 -7.56 -27.56 -11.04
CA PHE A 83 -7.03 -28.20 -9.83
C PHE A 83 -8.02 -29.23 -9.24
N LYS A 84 -9.33 -28.91 -9.27
CA LYS A 84 -10.42 -29.83 -8.91
C LYS A 84 -10.43 -31.09 -9.80
N ARG A 85 -9.98 -31.01 -11.06
CA ARG A 85 -9.92 -32.16 -11.98
C ARG A 85 -8.70 -33.04 -11.74
N GLU A 86 -7.56 -32.45 -11.39
CA GLU A 86 -6.30 -33.16 -11.21
C GLU A 86 -6.26 -33.98 -9.91
N PHE A 87 -6.84 -33.45 -8.83
CA PHE A 87 -6.77 -34.12 -7.54
C PHE A 87 -7.81 -35.23 -7.33
N LYS A 88 -8.79 -35.40 -8.23
CA LYS A 88 -9.93 -36.34 -8.09
C LYS A 88 -10.63 -36.30 -6.73
N ILE A 89 -10.37 -35.27 -5.92
CA ILE A 89 -11.01 -35.02 -4.64
C ILE A 89 -12.36 -34.42 -5.00
N LYS A 90 -13.35 -35.31 -5.05
CA LYS A 90 -14.75 -34.94 -5.00
C LYS A 90 -15.01 -34.43 -3.60
N ASP A 91 -15.23 -33.12 -3.49
CA ASP A 91 -15.89 -32.48 -2.36
C ASP A 91 -15.38 -32.88 -0.96
N PHE A 92 -14.44 -32.12 -0.38
CA PHE A 92 -14.38 -31.97 1.10
C PHE A 92 -15.56 -31.11 1.62
N GLY A 93 -16.73 -31.24 1.00
CA GLY A 93 -17.76 -30.22 0.97
C GLY A 93 -19.17 -30.77 0.91
N ASP A 94 -19.46 -31.86 1.63
CA ASP A 94 -20.84 -32.21 2.01
C ASP A 94 -21.45 -31.19 3.01
N SER A 95 -20.77 -30.08 3.31
CA SER A 95 -21.25 -29.15 4.32
C SER A 95 -22.39 -28.25 3.84
N ILE A 96 -22.48 -27.85 2.55
CA ILE A 96 -23.63 -27.08 2.02
C ILE A 96 -23.81 -27.31 0.50
N PRO A 97 -24.84 -28.03 0.04
CA PRO A 97 -25.12 -28.22 -1.38
C PRO A 97 -25.61 -26.90 -2.00
N GLY A 98 -24.88 -26.36 -2.98
CA GLY A 98 -25.26 -25.17 -3.76
C GLY A 98 -24.41 -23.91 -3.52
N HIS A 99 -23.46 -23.93 -2.58
CA HIS A 99 -22.48 -22.86 -2.41
C HIS A 99 -21.11 -23.33 -2.92
N GLY A 100 -20.65 -22.79 -4.05
CA GLY A 100 -19.34 -23.12 -4.63
C GLY A 100 -18.23 -23.07 -3.59
N GLY A 101 -17.32 -24.05 -3.64
CA GLY A 101 -16.31 -24.32 -2.60
C GLY A 101 -15.61 -23.08 -2.08
N ILE A 102 -15.54 -22.97 -0.75
CA ILE A 102 -14.83 -21.88 -0.05
C ILE A 102 -13.34 -21.86 -0.45
N THR A 103 -12.75 -23.04 -0.67
CA THR A 103 -11.38 -23.29 -1.16
C THR A 103 -11.19 -23.05 -2.66
N ASP A 104 -12.04 -22.23 -3.28
CA ASP A 104 -11.82 -21.70 -4.64
C ASP A 104 -11.85 -20.16 -4.54
N ARG A 105 -12.77 -19.66 -3.71
CA ARG A 105 -12.88 -18.25 -3.34
C ARG A 105 -11.65 -17.76 -2.58
N MET A 106 -11.10 -18.58 -1.67
CA MET A 106 -9.95 -18.18 -0.84
C MET A 106 -8.65 -18.09 -1.63
N ASP A 107 -8.50 -18.89 -2.69
CA ASP A 107 -7.26 -19.02 -3.47
C ASP A 107 -7.02 -17.74 -4.26
N CYS A 108 -8.07 -17.27 -4.95
CA CYS A 108 -8.06 -16.01 -5.69
C CYS A 108 -7.86 -14.83 -4.73
N GLN A 109 -8.53 -14.84 -3.56
CA GLN A 109 -8.36 -13.80 -2.55
C GLN A 109 -6.94 -13.76 -1.97
N MET A 110 -6.32 -14.92 -1.74
CA MET A 110 -4.95 -15.01 -1.24
C MET A 110 -3.95 -14.45 -2.25
N VAL A 111 -4.08 -14.81 -3.54
CA VAL A 111 -3.24 -14.28 -4.62
C VAL A 111 -3.39 -12.76 -4.73
N MET A 112 -4.62 -12.25 -4.70
CA MET A 112 -4.89 -10.81 -4.72
C MET A 112 -4.32 -10.09 -3.50
N ALA A 113 -4.43 -10.68 -2.31
CA ALA A 113 -3.90 -10.10 -1.07
C ALA A 113 -2.37 -10.03 -1.08
N VAL A 114 -1.69 -11.09 -1.51
CA VAL A 114 -0.22 -11.12 -1.64
C VAL A 114 0.25 -10.05 -2.61
N PHE A 115 -0.39 -9.94 -3.78
CA PHE A 115 -0.05 -8.91 -4.76
C PHE A 115 -0.27 -7.50 -4.21
N ALA A 116 -1.44 -7.23 -3.62
CA ALA A 116 -1.74 -5.93 -3.04
C ALA A 116 -0.73 -5.55 -1.95
N TYR A 117 -0.34 -6.50 -1.09
CA TYR A 117 0.68 -6.28 -0.07
C TYR A 117 2.03 -5.88 -0.67
N ILE A 118 2.53 -6.65 -1.64
CA ILE A 118 3.81 -6.37 -2.30
C ILE A 118 3.75 -5.01 -3.01
N TYR A 119 2.64 -4.72 -3.71
CA TYR A 119 2.43 -3.46 -4.41
C TYR A 119 2.44 -2.27 -3.45
N LEU A 120 1.70 -2.37 -2.34
CA LEU A 120 1.68 -1.35 -1.31
C LEU A 120 3.08 -1.09 -0.74
N GLN A 121 3.82 -2.15 -0.39
CA GLN A 121 5.17 -2.00 0.17
C GLN A 121 6.18 -1.44 -0.85
N SER A 122 6.03 -1.77 -2.13
CA SER A 122 7.01 -1.38 -3.16
C SER A 122 6.77 0.02 -3.71
N PHE A 123 5.50 0.44 -3.86
CA PHE A 123 5.14 1.66 -4.57
C PHE A 123 4.51 2.75 -3.69
N ILE A 124 3.88 2.37 -2.58
CA ILE A 124 3.08 3.29 -1.75
C ILE A 124 3.81 3.61 -0.44
N VAL A 125 4.34 2.58 0.22
CA VAL A 125 5.13 2.77 1.44
C VAL A 125 6.47 3.35 1.04
N SER A 126 6.59 4.68 1.15
CA SER A 126 7.89 5.33 1.08
C SER A 126 8.73 4.80 2.24
N GLN A 127 9.80 4.08 1.92
CA GLN A 127 10.72 3.50 2.87
C GLN A 127 11.55 4.62 3.51
N SER A 128 10.93 5.41 4.37
CA SER A 128 11.65 6.30 5.27
C SER A 128 12.33 5.39 6.30
N VAL A 129 13.53 4.98 5.94
CA VAL A 129 14.46 4.33 6.86
C VAL A 129 14.91 5.40 7.84
N SER A 130 14.04 5.72 8.81
CA SER A 130 14.34 6.65 9.88
C SER A 130 15.54 6.12 10.68
N VAL A 131 16.39 7.03 11.15
CA VAL A 131 17.57 6.69 11.96
C VAL A 131 17.17 5.81 13.15
N ASP A 132 15.99 6.02 13.72
CA ASP A 132 15.45 5.19 14.81
C ASP A 132 15.27 3.72 14.42
N LYS A 133 14.80 3.43 13.20
CA LYS A 133 14.64 2.05 12.72
C LYS A 133 15.99 1.39 12.46
N ILE A 134 16.96 2.16 11.95
CA ILE A 134 18.34 1.67 11.75
C ILE A 134 18.97 1.36 13.11
N LEU A 135 18.83 2.29 14.06
CA LEU A 135 19.38 2.14 15.39
C LEU A 135 18.73 0.95 16.12
N ASP A 136 17.41 0.81 16.06
CA ASP A 136 16.70 -0.33 16.66
C ASP A 136 17.11 -1.67 16.03
N GLN A 137 17.30 -1.69 14.71
CA GLN A 137 17.78 -2.89 14.01
C GLN A 137 19.24 -3.24 14.32
N ILE A 138 20.10 -2.24 14.53
CA ILE A 138 21.48 -2.45 14.99
C ILE A 138 21.47 -2.98 16.43
N LEU A 139 20.70 -2.37 17.32
CA LEU A 139 20.63 -2.75 18.73
C LEU A 139 20.05 -4.17 18.89
N THR A 140 19.05 -4.56 18.11
CA THR A 140 18.48 -5.92 18.16
C THR A 140 19.41 -7.00 17.61
N ASN A 141 20.39 -6.66 16.77
CA ASN A 141 21.37 -7.61 16.23
C ASN A 141 22.68 -7.67 17.02
N LEU A 142 22.97 -6.66 17.85
CA LEU A 142 24.21 -6.57 18.63
C LEU A 142 24.05 -7.11 20.06
N SER A 143 25.11 -7.71 20.57
CA SER A 143 25.20 -8.11 21.98
C SER A 143 25.37 -6.90 22.91
N PHE A 144 25.01 -7.04 24.19
CA PHE A 144 25.05 -5.95 25.17
C PHE A 144 26.44 -5.28 25.31
N GLU A 145 27.50 -6.07 25.20
CA GLU A 145 28.89 -5.60 25.20
C GLU A 145 29.20 -4.66 24.01
N GLU A 146 28.74 -5.04 22.81
CA GLU A 146 28.97 -4.27 21.59
C GLU A 146 28.15 -2.98 21.57
N GLN A 147 26.94 -3.00 22.13
CA GLN A 147 26.11 -1.79 22.28
C GLN A 147 26.81 -0.74 23.17
N GLN A 148 27.44 -1.17 24.26
CA GLN A 148 28.13 -0.27 25.18
C GLN A 148 29.39 0.35 24.56
N ALA A 149 30.13 -0.43 23.76
CA ALA A 149 31.26 0.06 22.99
C ALA A 149 30.84 1.11 21.95
N LEU A 150 29.73 0.87 21.24
CA LEU A 150 29.20 1.78 20.23
C LEU A 150 28.71 3.10 20.83
N PHE A 151 28.01 3.05 21.97
CA PHE A 151 27.58 4.25 22.70
C PHE A 151 28.76 5.10 23.17
N THR A 152 29.82 4.45 23.67
CA THR A 152 31.05 5.14 24.10
C THR A 152 31.75 5.84 22.94
N ARG A 153 31.79 5.21 21.75
CA ARG A 153 32.39 5.79 20.53
C ARG A 153 31.57 6.96 19.97
N LEU A 154 30.25 6.85 19.94
CA LEU A 154 29.37 7.95 19.52
C LEU A 154 29.50 9.15 20.46
N GLY A 155 29.55 8.92 21.78
CA GLY A 155 29.76 9.97 22.76
C GLY A 155 31.09 10.72 22.58
N GLN A 156 32.17 10.02 22.23
CA GLN A 156 33.46 10.64 21.93
C GLN A 156 33.45 11.50 20.66
N MET A 157 32.69 11.11 19.63
CA MET A 157 32.60 11.90 18.40
C MET A 157 31.73 13.15 18.56
N ILE A 158 30.64 13.06 19.31
CA ILE A 158 29.73 14.19 19.56
C ILE A 158 30.30 15.17 20.60
N GLY A 159 31.04 14.67 21.60
CA GLY A 159 31.65 15.53 22.62
C GLY A 159 32.91 16.29 22.17
N ASN A 160 33.44 15.99 20.99
CA ASN A 160 34.67 16.58 20.45
C ASN A 160 34.41 17.52 19.25
N SER A 161 33.16 17.97 19.09
CA SER A 161 32.71 18.96 18.10
C SER A 161 32.14 20.19 18.78
#